data_AF-A0A534A7P7-F1
#
_entry.id   AF-A0A534A7P7-F1
#
_cell.length_a   1.000
_cell.length_b   1.000
_cell.length_c   1.000
_cell.angle_alpha   90.00
_cell.angle_beta   90.00
_cell.angle_gamma   90.00
#
_symmetry.space_group_name_H-M   'P 1'
#
loop_
_entity.id
_entity.type
_entity.pdbx_description
1 polymer ?
#
loop_
_entity_poly.entity_id
_entity_poly.type
_entity_poly.pdbx_seq_one_letter_code
_entity_poly.pdbx_strand_id
1 'polypeptide(L)'
;MTTAYHITEDFFFQAEAGRSRGGRTSFETLGGNIQLLTESERRFTYYDLSLGYNFLPGEAFLGRGIAMTNAFYLIGGIGGTDFAGDTKFTVNFGAGYRVVPADWLALHVTVQDRVFQSSLLGATKLTNNLEARIGTTVFF
;
A
#
# COMPACT_ATOMS: atom_id res chain seq x y z
N MET A 1 4.65 4.52 -6.47
CA MET A 1 4.84 3.73 -7.70
C MET A 1 4.65 2.27 -7.35
N THR A 2 3.96 1.54 -8.22
CA THR A 2 3.70 0.11 -8.07
C THR A 2 3.97 -0.57 -9.38
N THR A 3 4.65 -1.70 -9.32
CA THR A 3 4.90 -2.57 -10.47
C THR A 3 4.50 -3.98 -10.07
N ALA A 4 3.76 -4.67 -10.93
CA ALA A 4 3.37 -6.05 -10.69
C ALA A 4 3.88 -6.95 -11.83
N TYR A 5 4.32 -8.15 -11.47
CA TYR A 5 4.72 -9.20 -12.40
C TYR A 5 3.87 -10.44 -12.14
N HIS A 6 3.06 -10.83 -13.13
CA HIS A 6 2.20 -12.01 -13.05
C HIS A 6 2.98 -13.26 -13.41
N ILE A 7 3.06 -14.21 -12.47
CA ILE A 7 3.69 -15.52 -12.67
C ILE A 7 2.67 -16.48 -13.28
N THR A 8 1.45 -16.44 -12.74
CA THR A 8 0.29 -17.19 -13.20
C THR A 8 -0.95 -16.30 -13.15
N GLU A 9 -2.10 -16.83 -13.57
CA GLU A 9 -3.39 -16.16 -13.41
C GLU A 9 -3.72 -15.88 -11.94
N ASP A 10 -3.27 -16.76 -11.04
CA ASP A 10 -3.53 -16.69 -9.61
C ASP A 10 -2.48 -15.88 -8.84
N PHE A 11 -1.20 -15.98 -9.23
CA PHE A 11 -0.09 -15.43 -8.44
C PHE A 11 0.67 -14.33 -9.17
N PHE A 12 0.99 -13.27 -8.44
CA PHE A 12 1.82 -12.17 -8.92
C PHE A 12 2.76 -11.66 -7.84
N PHE A 13 3.91 -11.12 -8.25
CA PHE A 13 4.74 -10.30 -7.37
C PHE A 13 4.39 -8.83 -7.55
N GLN A 14 4.40 -8.08 -6.45
CA GLN A 14 4.19 -6.64 -6.44
C GLN A 14 5.40 -5.98 -5.78
N ALA A 15 6.07 -5.10 -6.52
CA ALA A 15 7.04 -4.17 -5.98
C ALA A 15 6.39 -2.80 -5.82
N GLU A 16 6.65 -2.16 -4.70
CA GLU A 16 6.03 -0.89 -4.36
C GLU A 16 7.05 0.05 -3.72
N ALA A 17 6.99 1.33 -4.11
CA ALA A 17 7.76 2.38 -3.47
C ALA A 17 6.94 3.66 -3.44
N GLY A 18 6.87 4.32 -2.30
CA GLY A 18 6.04 5.51 -2.14
C GLY A 18 6.53 6.43 -1.05
N ARG A 19 5.94 7.63 -1.04
CA ARG A 19 6.21 8.64 -0.03
C ARG A 19 4.92 9.30 0.39
N SER A 20 4.71 9.40 1.71
CA SER A 20 3.60 10.09 2.33
C SER A 20 4.10 11.06 3.40
N ARG A 21 3.26 11.98 3.86
CA ARG A 21 3.56 12.90 4.96
C ARG A 21 2.77 12.48 6.18
N GLY A 22 3.47 12.09 7.24
CA GLY A 22 2.85 11.74 8.52
C GLY A 22 2.17 12.94 9.17
N GLY A 23 0.99 12.71 9.77
CA GLY A 23 0.26 13.71 10.54
C GLY A 23 0.95 14.10 11.86
N ARG A 24 0.41 15.09 12.57
CA ARG A 24 0.90 15.49 13.91
C ARG A 24 0.54 14.42 14.94
N THR A 25 1.45 14.10 15.85
CA THR A 25 1.13 13.17 16.95
C THR A 25 0.25 13.88 17.98
N SER A 26 -0.55 13.11 18.74
CA SER A 26 -1.42 13.66 19.80
C SER A 26 -0.65 14.48 20.84
N PHE A 27 0.62 14.12 21.09
CA PHE A 27 1.52 14.85 21.97
C PHE A 27 1.87 16.25 21.43
N GLU A 28 2.12 16.39 20.12
CA GLU A 28 2.38 17.69 19.48
C GLU A 28 1.14 18.57 19.35
N THR A 29 -0.05 17.96 19.32
CA THR A 29 -1.33 18.66 19.24
C THR A 29 -1.79 19.18 20.62
N LEU A 30 -1.53 18.41 21.69
CA LEU A 30 -1.93 18.77 23.06
C LEU A 30 -0.86 19.60 23.80
N GLY A 31 0.42 19.51 23.41
CA GLY A 31 1.55 20.20 24.05
C GLY A 31 1.78 21.65 23.62
N GLY A 32 0.90 22.23 22.80
CA GLY A 32 0.85 23.66 22.47
C GLY A 32 1.98 24.22 21.58
N ASN A 33 3.22 23.72 21.67
CA ASN A 33 4.34 24.24 20.87
C ASN A 33 5.56 23.30 20.76
N ILE A 34 5.44 22.01 21.08
CA ILE A 34 6.54 21.05 20.99
C ILE A 34 6.46 20.34 19.63
N GLN A 35 7.42 20.62 18.74
CA GLN A 35 7.65 19.80 17.54
C GLN A 35 8.63 18.69 17.90
N LEU A 36 8.15 17.44 17.91
CA LEU A 36 8.97 16.25 18.11
C LEU A 36 9.72 15.84 16.84
N LEU A 37 9.19 16.20 15.66
CA LEU A 37 9.78 15.88 14.36
C LEU A 37 9.84 17.12 13.48
N THR A 38 11.01 17.35 12.87
CA THR A 38 11.20 18.31 11.78
C THR A 38 10.31 17.96 10.58
N GLU A 39 10.05 18.93 9.69
CA GLU A 39 9.26 18.66 8.49
C GLU A 39 9.87 17.55 7.60
N SER A 40 11.20 17.41 7.62
CA SER A 40 11.92 16.34 6.93
C SER A 40 11.67 14.97 7.54
N GLU A 41 11.62 14.86 8.86
CA GLU A 41 11.41 13.62 9.62
C GLU A 41 9.96 13.14 9.61
N ARG A 42 9.01 14.03 9.25
CA ARG A 42 7.60 13.68 8.99
C ARG A 42 7.38 12.98 7.65
N ARG A 43 8.37 12.97 6.76
CA ARG A 43 8.23 12.32 5.47
C ARG A 43 8.44 10.83 5.66
N PHE A 44 7.38 10.09 5.37
CA PHE A 44 7.29 8.65 5.43
C PHE A 44 7.66 8.12 4.04
N THR A 45 8.76 7.39 3.91
CA THR A 45 9.11 6.72 2.65
C THR A 45 9.03 5.22 2.88
N TYR A 46 8.43 4.49 1.96
CA TYR A 46 8.31 3.04 2.07
C TYR A 46 8.70 2.37 0.76
N TYR A 47 9.22 1.15 0.89
CA TYR A 47 9.51 0.26 -0.21
C TYR A 47 9.22 -1.18 0.21
N ASP A 48 8.44 -1.89 -0.60
CA ASP A 48 7.96 -3.22 -0.26
C ASP A 48 8.00 -4.18 -1.44
N LEU A 49 8.18 -5.46 -1.13
CA LEU A 49 8.00 -6.57 -2.05
C LEU A 49 6.94 -7.52 -1.48
N SER A 50 5.90 -7.79 -2.25
CA SER A 50 4.76 -8.57 -1.82
C SER A 50 4.44 -9.68 -2.81
N LEU A 51 3.96 -10.81 -2.30
CA LEU A 51 3.28 -11.84 -3.07
C LEU A 51 1.78 -11.55 -3.05
N GLY A 52 1.17 -11.61 -4.23
CA GLY A 52 -0.26 -11.44 -4.44
C GLY A 52 -0.92 -12.73 -4.89
N TYR A 53 -2.16 -12.92 -4.47
CA TYR A 53 -3.02 -14.06 -4.81
C TYR A 53 -4.41 -13.57 -5.24
N ASN A 54 -4.79 -13.85 -6.49
CA ASN A 54 -6.14 -13.64 -7.02
C ASN A 54 -7.03 -14.81 -6.59
N PHE A 55 -8.10 -14.54 -5.85
CA PHE A 55 -8.91 -15.62 -5.23
C PHE A 55 -10.38 -15.63 -5.68
N LEU A 56 -10.86 -14.56 -6.32
CA LEU A 56 -12.19 -14.48 -6.92
C LEU A 56 -12.10 -13.83 -8.29
N PRO A 57 -11.60 -14.54 -9.31
CA PRO A 57 -11.73 -14.08 -10.68
C PRO A 57 -13.20 -14.09 -11.10
N GLY A 58 -13.61 -13.08 -11.86
CA GLY A 58 -14.99 -12.95 -12.32
C GLY A 58 -15.13 -12.00 -13.49
N GLU A 59 -16.38 -11.80 -13.90
CA GLU A 59 -16.74 -10.84 -14.94
C GLU A 59 -17.72 -9.82 -14.37
N ALA A 60 -17.42 -8.53 -14.57
CA ALA A 60 -18.32 -7.44 -14.26
C ALA A 60 -19.01 -7.01 -15.55
N PHE A 61 -20.34 -6.94 -15.52
CA PHE A 61 -21.13 -6.51 -16.67
C PHE A 61 -21.58 -5.06 -16.48
N LEU A 62 -21.20 -4.19 -17.41
CA LEU A 62 -21.69 -2.82 -17.47
C LEU A 62 -22.69 -2.70 -18.62
N GLY A 63 -23.98 -2.64 -18.27
CA GLY A 63 -25.07 -2.57 -19.25
C GLY A 63 -25.28 -3.90 -20.00
N ARG A 64 -25.73 -3.82 -21.26
CA ARG A 64 -26.11 -5.00 -22.08
C ARG A 64 -25.00 -5.52 -22.99
N GLY A 65 -23.80 -4.95 -22.97
CA GLY A 65 -22.78 -5.29 -23.98
C GLY A 65 -21.31 -5.15 -23.57
N ILE A 66 -21.00 -4.82 -22.31
CA ILE A 66 -19.61 -4.68 -21.85
C ILE A 66 -19.40 -5.70 -20.74
N ALA A 67 -18.57 -6.72 -21.00
CA ALA A 67 -18.05 -7.65 -20.01
C ALA A 67 -16.60 -7.27 -19.71
N MET A 68 -16.28 -7.09 -18.44
CA MET A 68 -14.94 -6.71 -17.98
C MET A 68 -14.42 -7.77 -17.02
N THR A 69 -13.24 -8.30 -17.28
CA THR A 69 -12.59 -9.21 -16.33
C THR A 69 -12.28 -8.46 -15.04
N ASN A 70 -12.58 -9.09 -13.91
CA ASN A 70 -12.27 -8.58 -12.60
C ASN A 70 -11.66 -9.64 -11.70
N ALA A 71 -10.99 -9.20 -10.65
CA ALA A 71 -10.47 -10.10 -9.62
C ALA A 71 -10.37 -9.38 -8.27
N PHE A 72 -10.77 -10.08 -7.21
CA PHE A 72 -10.29 -9.76 -5.87
C PHE A 72 -8.96 -10.46 -5.61
N TYR A 73 -8.06 -9.74 -4.96
CA TYR A 73 -6.75 -10.26 -4.61
C TYR A 73 -6.34 -9.89 -3.19
N LEU A 74 -5.51 -10.73 -2.61
CA LEU A 74 -4.80 -10.48 -1.36
C LEU A 74 -3.32 -10.24 -1.67
N ILE A 75 -2.67 -9.42 -0.86
CA ILE A 75 -1.21 -9.22 -0.91
C ILE A 75 -0.63 -9.37 0.50
N GLY A 76 0.57 -9.95 0.57
CA GLY A 76 1.34 -10.06 1.80
C GLY A 76 2.83 -10.02 1.48
N GLY A 77 3.60 -9.33 2.30
CA GLY A 77 4.99 -9.10 2.00
C GLY A 77 5.77 -8.39 3.10
N ILE A 78 6.97 -7.98 2.72
CA ILE A 78 7.94 -7.36 3.60
C ILE A 78 8.63 -6.21 2.88
N GLY A 79 9.16 -5.28 3.66
CA GLY A 79 9.77 -4.08 3.14
C GLY A 79 10.49 -3.28 4.21
N GLY A 80 10.81 -2.04 3.85
CA GLY A 80 11.39 -1.05 4.74
C GLY A 80 10.59 0.24 4.73
N THR A 81 10.50 0.85 5.90
CA THR A 81 9.88 2.15 6.11
C THR A 81 10.90 3.09 6.72
N ASP A 82 11.22 4.17 6.02
CA ASP A 82 12.00 5.27 6.56
C ASP A 82 11.06 6.26 7.26
N PHE A 83 11.20 6.37 8.58
CA PHE A 83 10.42 7.29 9.38
C PHE A 83 11.24 7.81 10.56
N ALA A 84 11.18 9.13 10.78
CA ALA A 84 11.89 9.81 11.86
C ALA A 84 13.42 9.54 11.89
N GLY A 85 14.03 9.51 10.71
CA GLY A 85 15.48 9.35 10.56
C GLY A 85 16.00 7.92 10.72
N ASP A 86 15.11 6.93 10.86
CA ASP A 86 15.44 5.52 11.06
C ASP A 86 14.69 4.64 10.05
N THR A 87 15.36 3.58 9.59
CA THR A 87 14.80 2.60 8.64
C THR A 87 14.28 1.40 9.41
N LYS A 88 12.99 1.11 9.25
CA LYS A 88 12.26 0.12 10.04
C LYS A 88 11.84 -1.03 9.16
N PHE A 89 12.18 -2.25 9.58
CA PHE A 89 11.61 -3.45 8.97
C PHE A 89 10.08 -3.39 9.07
N THR A 90 9.43 -3.61 7.93
CA THR A 90 7.99 -3.45 7.77
C THR A 90 7.40 -4.72 7.20
N VAL A 91 6.32 -5.19 7.81
CA VAL A 91 5.47 -6.23 7.24
C VAL A 91 4.25 -5.55 6.64
N ASN A 92 3.87 -5.95 5.43
CA ASN A 92 2.68 -5.43 4.79
C ASN A 92 1.69 -6.53 4.44
N PHE A 93 0.41 -6.21 4.52
CA PHE A 93 -0.66 -7.08 4.06
C PHE A 93 -1.87 -6.25 3.65
N GLY A 94 -2.63 -6.74 2.70
CA GLY A 94 -3.73 -5.98 2.14
C GLY A 94 -4.60 -6.79 1.21
N ALA A 95 -5.63 -6.12 0.70
CA ALA A 95 -6.53 -6.65 -0.30
C ALA A 95 -6.80 -5.59 -1.36
N GLY A 96 -7.12 -6.04 -2.56
CA GLY A 96 -7.54 -5.14 -3.60
C GLY A 96 -8.54 -5.77 -4.55
N TYR A 97 -9.12 -4.89 -5.35
CA TYR A 97 -10.03 -5.22 -6.42
C TYR A 97 -9.48 -4.63 -7.72
N ARG A 98 -9.41 -5.49 -8.74
CA ARG A 98 -8.96 -5.13 -10.08
C ARG A 98 -10.10 -5.31 -11.07
N VAL A 99 -10.27 -4.34 -11.97
CA VAL A 99 -11.15 -4.41 -13.13
C VAL A 99 -10.34 -4.06 -14.37
N VAL A 100 -10.53 -4.83 -15.44
CA VAL A 100 -9.84 -4.66 -16.73
C VAL A 100 -10.87 -4.19 -17.77
N PRO A 101 -11.10 -2.87 -17.89
CA PRO A 101 -12.09 -2.34 -18.83
C PRO A 101 -11.64 -2.43 -20.29
N ALA A 102 -10.35 -2.60 -20.57
CA ALA A 102 -9.80 -2.77 -21.91
C ALA A 102 -8.54 -3.65 -21.85
N ASP A 103 -8.20 -4.32 -22.96
CA ASP A 103 -7.07 -5.26 -23.02
C ASP A 103 -5.71 -4.66 -22.61
N TRP A 104 -5.57 -3.33 -22.72
CA TRP A 104 -4.37 -2.58 -22.37
C TRP A 104 -4.47 -1.82 -21.05
N LEU A 105 -5.63 -1.78 -20.38
CA LEU A 105 -5.87 -0.95 -19.20
C LEU A 105 -6.51 -1.75 -18.07
N ALA A 106 -5.92 -1.68 -16.88
CA ALA A 106 -6.53 -2.13 -15.63
C ALA A 106 -6.67 -0.99 -14.62
N LEU A 107 -7.76 -1.03 -13.86
CA LEU A 107 -8.04 -0.18 -12.71
C LEU A 107 -7.94 -1.01 -11.43
N HIS A 108 -7.35 -0.42 -10.40
CA HIS A 108 -7.08 -1.09 -9.14
C HIS A 108 -7.49 -0.20 -7.97
N VAL A 109 -8.20 -0.79 -7.02
CA VAL A 109 -8.40 -0.21 -5.69
C VAL A 109 -7.75 -1.15 -4.70
N THR A 110 -6.83 -0.64 -3.88
CA THR A 110 -6.07 -1.45 -2.91
C THR A 110 -6.15 -0.81 -1.54
N VAL A 111 -6.36 -1.62 -0.51
CA VAL A 111 -6.19 -1.23 0.88
C VAL A 111 -5.10 -2.10 1.47
N GLN A 112 -4.11 -1.48 2.09
CA GLN A 112 -2.95 -2.15 2.64
C GLN A 112 -2.58 -1.56 3.99
N ASP A 113 -2.27 -2.41 4.95
CA ASP A 113 -1.68 -2.01 6.21
C ASP A 113 -0.18 -2.30 6.20
N ARG A 114 0.59 -1.37 6.74
CA ARG A 114 2.04 -1.48 6.94
C ARG A 114 2.32 -1.42 8.42
N VAL A 115 2.89 -2.51 8.93
CA VAL A 115 3.13 -2.70 10.34
C VAL A 115 4.62 -2.68 10.61
N PHE A 116 5.07 -1.76 11.46
CA PHE A 116 6.48 -1.60 11.82
C PHE A 116 6.64 -1.16 13.27
N GLN A 117 7.78 -1.50 13.89
CA GLN A 117 8.08 -1.08 15.26
C GLN A 117 8.76 0.29 15.29
N SER A 118 8.21 1.22 16.07
CA SER A 118 8.75 2.57 16.25
C SER A 118 9.01 2.88 17.72
N SER A 119 10.15 3.48 18.03
CA SER A 119 10.63 3.79 19.39
C SER A 119 10.66 5.29 19.71
N LEU A 120 9.91 6.10 18.96
CA LEU A 120 9.98 7.57 18.97
C LEU A 120 9.77 8.27 20.32
N LEU A 121 9.14 7.61 21.29
CA LEU A 121 8.83 8.17 22.61
C LEU A 121 9.58 7.43 23.74
N GLY A 122 10.66 6.71 23.43
CA GLY A 122 11.41 5.91 24.40
C GLY A 122 10.77 4.56 24.75
N ALA A 123 9.61 4.23 24.17
CA ALA A 123 8.97 2.93 24.26
C ALA A 123 8.76 2.33 22.87
N THR A 124 9.10 1.05 22.71
CA THR A 124 8.84 0.31 21.47
C THR A 124 7.35 0.12 21.28
N LYS A 125 6.80 0.67 20.20
CA LYS A 125 5.39 0.58 19.84
C LYS A 125 5.23 0.02 18.44
N LEU A 126 4.34 -0.95 18.29
CA LEU A 126 3.88 -1.40 16.97
C LEU A 126 3.00 -0.31 16.35
N THR A 127 3.41 0.19 15.20
CA THR A 127 2.69 1.23 14.44
C THR A 127 2.07 0.58 13.21
N ASN A 128 0.78 0.83 13.03
CA ASN A 128 0.02 0.44 11.83
C ASN A 128 -0.18 1.68 10.96
N ASN A 129 0.02 1.54 9.65
CA ASN A 129 -0.17 2.59 8.69
C ASN A 129 -1.05 2.08 7.55
N LEU A 130 -2.35 2.33 7.69
CA LEU A 130 -3.36 1.96 6.72
C LEU A 130 -3.34 2.92 5.54
N GLU A 131 -3.12 2.39 4.34
CA GLU A 131 -3.15 3.12 3.09
C GLU A 131 -4.24 2.57 2.17
N ALA A 132 -5.01 3.48 1.57
CA ALA A 132 -5.89 3.17 0.46
C ALA A 132 -5.37 3.84 -0.81
N ARG A 133 -5.33 3.08 -1.91
CA ARG A 133 -4.84 3.54 -3.21
C ARG A 133 -5.84 3.23 -4.31
N ILE A 134 -5.97 4.17 -5.23
CA ILE A 134 -6.58 3.96 -6.54
C ILE A 134 -5.46 4.12 -7.58
N GLY A 135 -5.34 3.17 -8.48
CA GLY A 135 -4.27 3.14 -9.48
C GLY A 135 -4.73 2.56 -10.81
N THR A 136 -3.93 2.82 -11.84
CA THR A 136 -4.13 2.30 -13.19
C THR A 136 -2.88 1.58 -13.65
N THR A 137 -3.03 0.41 -14.27
CA THR A 137 -1.94 -0.32 -14.91
C THR A 137 -2.17 -0.34 -16.42
N VAL A 138 -1.10 -0.13 -17.19
CA VAL A 138 -1.12 -0.24 -18.64
C VAL A 138 -0.30 -1.46 -19.05
N PHE A 139 -0.91 -2.35 -19.83
CA PHE A 139 -0.23 -3.53 -20.41
C PHE A 139 0.32 -3.17 -21.80
N PHE A 140 1.53 -3.64 -22.11
CA PHE A 140 2.24 -3.43 -23.38
C PHE A 140 2.82 -4.74 -23.91
#